data_AF-A0A938NLU4-F1
#
_entry.id   AF-A0A938NLU4-F1
#
_cell.length_a   1.000
_cell.length_b   1.000
_cell.length_c   1.000
_cell.angle_alpha   90.00
_cell.angle_beta   90.00
_cell.angle_gamma   90.00
#
_symmetry.space_group_name_H-M   'P 1'
#
loop_
_entity.id
_entity.type
_entity.pdbx_description
1 polymer ?
#
loop_
_entity_poly.entity_id
_entity_poly.type
_entity_poly.pdbx_seq_one_letter_code
_entity_poly.pdbx_strand_id
1 'polypeptide(L)'
;MGETPVLQEPLSLTDDILALRVWRMPDMVIYQHASDEWWLTPLDDHLPLVRLNRMGIELLNSLDGHVTVAWLLEKYGKWVCGPDGETGRWHLERWSLPRYSLCYFGSEPPTGQHRSAAKWDLLLQQIREGWSGAQGFEGADHLATFHRQDITTQEGHFDQIETTVSHLFREPSEALQGLTYGRVLAKHLRRLGWWNPKPRCIVEVGGGLGYVAQELAAELSPVEKDGVRYLFLDITSPFIPSQLKLARKAGWHGSGTQGNAEWLPLRDATVDLVIDNENLADMTPVQLTKQEALSGKGATPLHQEALDWIRRIRLPLEPDLPEEFLFNLGPIRFVSELWRVLKPGGRAVLIEFGIDNGWPAPVKLPGHTEYEVQYTHL
;
A
#
# COMPACT_ATOMS: atom_id res chain seq x y z
N MET A 1 -6.21 22.39 29.45
CA MET A 1 -4.91 22.30 30.14
C MET A 1 -4.08 21.33 29.34
N GLY A 2 -3.03 21.78 28.68
CA GLY A 2 -2.14 20.88 27.94
C GLY A 2 -1.41 19.99 28.93
N GLU A 3 -1.48 18.68 28.74
CA GLU A 3 -0.65 17.74 29.49
C GLU A 3 0.82 18.03 29.14
N THR A 4 1.58 18.45 30.13
CA THR A 4 3.03 18.52 30.03
C THR A 4 3.53 17.09 29.76
N PRO A 5 4.34 16.84 28.72
CA PRO A 5 4.85 15.51 28.47
C PRO A 5 5.66 15.05 29.70
N VAL A 6 5.23 13.95 30.31
CA VAL A 6 5.94 13.35 31.43
C VAL A 6 7.32 12.94 30.93
N LEU A 7 8.36 13.60 31.43
CA LEU A 7 9.74 13.16 31.25
C LEU A 7 9.89 11.80 31.96
N GLN A 8 9.77 10.71 31.20
CA GLN A 8 10.05 9.38 31.73
C GLN A 8 11.54 9.25 32.05
N GLU A 9 11.82 8.75 33.24
CA GLU A 9 13.19 8.46 33.66
C GLU A 9 13.76 7.29 32.86
N PRO A 10 15.10 7.26 32.63
CA PRO A 10 15.76 6.14 31.99
C PRO A 10 15.48 4.81 32.69
N LEU A 11 15.34 3.73 31.92
CA LEU A 11 15.18 2.39 32.45
C LEU A 11 16.46 1.96 33.17
N SER A 12 16.38 1.69 34.46
CA SER A 12 17.51 1.11 35.21
C SER A 12 17.76 -0.34 34.77
N LEU A 13 18.94 -0.66 34.24
CA LEU A 13 19.32 -2.01 33.83
C LEU A 13 19.66 -2.88 35.05
N THR A 14 18.63 -3.33 35.78
CA THR A 14 18.76 -4.25 36.92
C THR A 14 19.15 -5.66 36.49
N ASP A 15 19.60 -6.51 37.43
CA ASP A 15 19.98 -7.91 37.15
C ASP A 15 18.88 -8.69 36.40
N ASP A 16 17.61 -8.45 36.73
CA ASP A 16 16.47 -9.04 36.03
C ASP A 16 16.38 -8.60 34.56
N ILE A 17 16.59 -7.30 34.28
CA ILE A 17 16.60 -6.77 32.90
C ILE A 17 17.82 -7.27 32.14
N LEU A 18 18.97 -7.33 32.80
CA LEU A 18 20.22 -7.82 32.23
C LEU A 18 20.11 -9.27 31.73
N ALA A 19 19.26 -10.08 32.37
CA ALA A 19 18.98 -11.47 31.98
C ALA A 19 18.02 -11.61 30.77
N LEU A 20 17.30 -10.55 30.38
CA LEU A 20 16.35 -10.60 29.27
C LEU A 20 17.06 -10.63 27.91
N ARG A 21 16.39 -11.23 26.92
CA ARG A 21 16.80 -11.11 25.51
C ARG A 21 16.34 -9.78 24.95
N VAL A 22 17.07 -9.28 23.96
CA VAL A 22 16.75 -8.01 23.31
C VAL A 22 16.29 -8.23 21.89
N TRP A 23 15.13 -7.68 21.57
CA TRP A 23 14.49 -7.77 20.28
C TRP A 23 14.46 -6.38 19.65
N ARG A 24 15.09 -6.20 18.50
CA ARG A 24 15.02 -4.95 17.73
C ARG A 24 13.60 -4.75 17.20
N MET A 25 13.20 -3.49 17.03
CA MET A 25 12.07 -3.13 16.19
C MET A 25 12.37 -3.55 14.72
N PRO A 26 11.51 -4.37 14.09
CA PRO A 26 11.69 -4.87 12.73
C PRO A 26 11.83 -3.80 11.64
N ASP A 27 11.03 -2.72 11.66
CA ASP A 27 11.01 -1.65 10.65
C ASP A 27 11.66 -0.38 11.16
N MET A 28 12.97 -0.48 11.20
CA MET A 28 13.89 0.61 11.41
C MET A 28 14.67 0.81 10.13
N VAL A 29 14.51 1.97 9.47
CA VAL A 29 15.30 2.29 8.28
C VAL A 29 16.61 2.92 8.74
N ILE A 30 17.71 2.21 8.45
CA ILE A 30 19.08 2.69 8.69
C ILE A 30 19.63 3.18 7.36
N TYR A 31 19.83 4.49 7.25
CA TYR A 31 20.43 5.14 6.09
C TYR A 31 21.86 5.57 6.41
N GLN A 32 22.82 5.19 5.56
CA GLN A 32 24.19 5.69 5.69
C GLN A 32 24.30 7.06 4.99
N HIS A 33 24.53 8.11 5.76
CA HIS A 33 24.68 9.47 5.24
C HIS A 33 26.14 9.80 4.87
N ALA A 34 27.11 9.28 5.63
CA ALA A 34 28.53 9.44 5.37
C ALA A 34 29.33 8.19 5.78
N SER A 35 30.65 8.18 5.55
CA SER A 35 31.52 7.02 5.85
C SER A 35 31.46 6.54 7.31
N ASP A 36 31.14 7.43 8.23
CA ASP A 36 31.10 7.24 9.69
C ASP A 36 29.79 7.72 10.33
N GLU A 37 28.77 8.02 9.52
CA GLU A 37 27.48 8.53 9.99
C GLU A 37 26.30 7.78 9.37
N TRP A 38 25.41 7.32 10.23
CA TRP A 38 24.15 6.68 9.90
C TRP A 38 23.01 7.43 10.56
N TRP A 39 21.87 7.42 9.90
CA TRP A 39 20.62 7.94 10.43
C TRP A 39 19.63 6.80 10.51
N LEU A 40 18.93 6.77 11.63
CA LEU A 40 17.88 5.84 11.91
C LEU A 40 16.56 6.60 11.93
N THR A 41 15.63 6.22 11.06
CA THR A 41 14.25 6.69 11.11
C THR A 41 13.35 5.53 11.50
N PRO A 42 12.65 5.60 12.63
CA PRO A 42 11.43 4.83 12.83
C PRO A 42 10.33 5.43 11.96
N LEU A 43 9.37 4.62 11.55
CA LEU A 43 8.34 4.99 10.55
C LEU A 43 7.12 5.62 11.20
N ASP A 44 7.39 6.42 12.23
CA ASP A 44 6.42 7.15 13.04
C ASP A 44 6.87 8.61 13.01
N ASP A 45 6.05 9.48 12.42
CA ASP A 45 6.33 10.92 12.23
C ASP A 45 6.52 11.69 13.55
N HIS A 46 6.18 11.08 14.68
CA HIS A 46 6.36 11.65 16.01
C HIS A 46 7.68 11.23 16.69
N LEU A 47 8.41 10.29 16.09
CA LEU A 47 9.70 9.85 16.61
C LEU A 47 10.84 10.60 15.92
N PRO A 48 11.83 11.09 16.69
CA PRO A 48 12.94 11.84 16.12
C PRO A 48 13.86 10.94 15.29
N LEU A 49 14.44 11.50 14.23
CA LEU A 49 15.57 10.90 13.55
C LEU A 49 16.73 10.72 14.53
N VAL A 50 17.25 9.50 14.64
CA VAL A 50 18.36 9.17 15.55
C VAL A 50 19.63 9.05 14.73
N ARG A 51 20.63 9.89 15.03
CA ARG A 51 21.94 9.83 14.38
C ARG A 51 22.84 8.82 15.12
N LEU A 52 23.56 8.01 14.36
CA LEU A 52 24.38 6.91 14.86
C LEU A 52 25.76 6.92 14.20
N ASN A 53 26.74 6.42 14.92
CA ASN A 53 28.04 6.07 14.36
C ASN A 53 28.10 4.56 14.09
N ARG A 54 29.24 4.07 13.59
CA ARG A 54 29.44 2.65 13.27
C ARG A 54 29.16 1.71 14.45
N MET A 55 29.58 2.11 15.65
CA MET A 55 29.40 1.33 16.87
C MET A 55 27.91 1.25 17.26
N GLY A 56 27.16 2.34 17.09
CA GLY A 56 25.71 2.35 17.31
C GLY A 56 24.95 1.42 16.37
N ILE A 57 25.37 1.32 15.11
CA ILE A 57 24.82 0.35 14.15
C ILE A 57 25.15 -1.08 14.54
N GLU A 58 26.39 -1.36 14.96
CA GLU A 58 26.78 -2.70 15.41
C GLU A 58 26.02 -3.11 16.69
N LEU A 59 25.77 -2.18 17.61
CA LEU A 59 24.92 -2.38 18.78
C LEU A 59 23.50 -2.74 18.35
N LEU A 60 22.87 -1.95 17.47
CA LEU A 60 21.51 -2.19 17.00
C LEU A 60 21.36 -3.51 16.24
N ASN A 61 22.32 -3.85 15.39
CA ASN A 61 22.30 -5.12 14.65
C ASN A 61 22.46 -6.34 15.56
N SER A 62 23.03 -6.17 16.74
CA SER A 62 23.14 -7.25 17.72
C SER A 62 21.84 -7.48 18.50
N LEU A 63 20.80 -6.65 18.31
CA LEU A 63 19.51 -6.78 19.00
C LEU A 63 18.59 -7.81 18.31
N ASP A 64 19.07 -9.03 18.11
CA ASP A 64 18.44 -10.02 17.22
C ASP A 64 17.53 -11.05 17.93
N GLY A 65 17.33 -10.91 19.24
CA GLY A 65 16.59 -11.86 20.07
C GLY A 65 17.41 -13.07 20.53
N HIS A 66 18.69 -13.19 20.14
CA HIS A 66 19.58 -14.28 20.54
C HIS A 66 20.54 -13.90 21.66
N VAL A 67 20.85 -12.61 21.82
CA VAL A 67 21.71 -12.11 22.90
C VAL A 67 20.91 -11.47 24.04
N THR A 68 21.56 -11.33 25.20
CA THR A 68 20.98 -10.70 26.39
C THR A 68 21.35 -9.22 26.48
N VAL A 69 20.58 -8.46 27.28
CA VAL A 69 20.93 -7.06 27.62
C VAL A 69 22.31 -7.00 28.28
N ALA A 70 22.65 -7.96 29.15
CA ALA A 70 23.98 -8.05 29.77
C ALA A 70 25.12 -8.12 28.75
N TRP A 71 24.99 -8.97 27.75
CA TRP A 71 26.01 -9.14 26.72
C TRP A 71 26.20 -7.86 25.89
N LEU A 72 25.10 -7.17 25.56
CA LEU A 72 25.13 -5.90 24.84
C LEU A 72 25.77 -4.80 25.69
N LEU A 73 25.44 -4.75 26.97
CA LEU A 73 26.03 -3.80 27.92
C LEU A 73 27.53 -4.03 28.09
N GLU A 74 27.97 -5.28 28.18
CA GLU A 74 29.39 -5.63 28.27
C GLU A 74 30.15 -5.21 26.99
N LYS A 75 29.59 -5.54 25.83
CA LYS A 75 30.25 -5.33 24.54
C LYS A 75 30.26 -3.86 24.11
N TYR A 76 29.13 -3.17 24.27
CA TYR A 76 28.89 -1.82 23.72
C TYR A 76 28.73 -0.73 24.78
N GLY A 77 28.50 -1.09 26.05
CA GLY A 77 28.04 -0.16 27.07
C GLY A 77 28.98 1.00 27.39
N LYS A 78 30.29 0.82 27.23
CA LYS A 78 31.30 1.87 27.44
C LYS A 78 31.64 2.66 26.18
N TRP A 79 31.18 2.21 25.02
CA TRP A 79 31.54 2.81 23.74
C TRP A 79 30.51 3.84 23.31
N VAL A 80 30.99 4.93 22.74
CA VAL A 80 30.16 5.98 22.15
C VAL A 80 29.46 5.41 20.91
N CYS A 81 28.14 5.39 20.92
CA CYS A 81 27.31 4.77 19.89
C CYS A 81 26.54 5.82 19.05
N GLY A 82 26.46 7.06 19.55
CA GLY A 82 25.93 8.20 18.83
C GLY A 82 26.97 9.33 18.68
N PRO A 83 26.76 10.26 17.74
CA PRO A 83 27.60 11.45 17.59
C PRO A 83 27.29 12.54 18.62
N ASP A 84 26.25 12.33 19.43
CA ASP A 84 25.91 13.10 20.63
C ASP A 84 26.87 12.82 21.81
N GLY A 85 27.77 11.85 21.66
CA GLY A 85 28.73 11.45 22.70
C GLY A 85 28.16 10.43 23.68
N GLU A 86 26.95 9.94 23.47
CA GLU A 86 26.29 9.01 24.38
C GLU A 86 26.75 7.56 24.15
N THR A 87 26.74 6.79 25.24
CA THR A 87 27.27 5.42 25.24
C THR A 87 26.20 4.38 24.90
N GLY A 88 26.61 3.17 24.55
CA GLY A 88 25.68 2.05 24.37
C GLY A 88 24.79 1.80 25.59
N ARG A 89 25.30 2.04 26.81
CA ARG A 89 24.50 1.97 28.03
C ARG A 89 23.37 2.99 28.03
N TRP A 90 23.71 4.25 27.72
CA TRP A 90 22.72 5.33 27.68
C TRP A 90 21.56 5.00 26.74
N HIS A 91 21.88 4.45 25.57
CA HIS A 91 20.89 4.03 24.57
C HIS A 91 20.04 2.85 25.04
N LEU A 92 20.64 1.79 25.58
CA LEU A 92 19.90 0.63 26.10
C LEU A 92 18.91 1.00 27.20
N GLU A 93 19.24 1.99 28.04
CA GLU A 93 18.34 2.51 29.09
C GLU A 93 17.15 3.32 28.54
N ARG A 94 17.18 3.75 27.27
CA ARG A 94 16.20 4.71 26.72
C ARG A 94 15.44 4.18 25.50
N TRP A 95 16.07 3.34 24.71
CA TRP A 95 15.50 2.80 23.48
C TRP A 95 14.37 1.81 23.69
N SER A 96 14.24 1.21 24.87
CA SER A 96 13.10 0.36 25.21
C SER A 96 11.89 1.13 25.76
N LEU A 97 12.04 2.43 26.03
CA LEU A 97 10.98 3.28 26.57
C LEU A 97 10.07 3.80 25.45
N PRO A 98 8.75 4.02 25.70
CA PRO A 98 7.76 4.49 24.74
C PRO A 98 8.19 5.68 23.85
N ARG A 99 9.02 6.57 24.39
CA ARG A 99 9.53 7.76 23.69
C ARG A 99 10.50 7.45 22.56
N TYR A 100 11.23 6.33 22.62
CA TYR A 100 12.21 5.95 21.60
C TYR A 100 11.95 4.56 21.01
N SER A 101 11.36 3.62 21.77
CA SER A 101 10.86 2.28 21.40
C SER A 101 11.53 1.60 20.20
N LEU A 102 12.87 1.58 20.15
CA LEU A 102 13.65 0.90 19.12
C LEU A 102 13.90 -0.59 19.46
N CYS A 103 13.65 -1.01 20.69
CA CYS A 103 13.82 -2.38 21.12
C CYS A 103 12.85 -2.80 22.22
N TYR A 104 12.68 -4.12 22.38
CA TYR A 104 11.91 -4.76 23.44
C TYR A 104 12.81 -5.70 24.24
N PHE A 105 12.67 -5.69 25.56
CA PHE A 105 13.38 -6.62 26.46
C PHE A 105 12.39 -7.68 26.96
N GLY A 106 12.67 -8.95 26.68
CA GLY A 106 11.79 -10.05 27.09
C GLY A 106 12.43 -11.41 26.89
N SER A 107 11.95 -12.42 27.63
CA SER A 107 12.41 -13.82 27.51
C SER A 107 11.93 -14.48 26.21
N GLU A 108 10.80 -14.02 25.69
CA GLU A 108 10.15 -14.49 24.47
C GLU A 108 9.96 -13.32 23.49
N PRO A 109 9.79 -13.60 22.19
CA PRO A 109 9.41 -12.57 21.24
C PRO A 109 8.05 -11.97 21.61
N PRO A 110 7.78 -10.70 21.27
CA PRO A 110 6.52 -10.04 21.61
C PRO A 110 5.29 -10.74 20.97
N THR A 111 4.30 -11.12 21.78
CA THR A 111 3.07 -11.84 21.38
C THR A 111 1.79 -11.03 21.55
N GLY A 112 0.71 -11.45 20.85
CA GLY A 112 -0.59 -10.80 20.62
C GLY A 112 -1.19 -9.90 21.69
N GLN A 113 -1.11 -10.27 22.97
CA GLN A 113 -1.73 -9.47 24.04
C GLN A 113 -0.86 -8.29 24.49
N HIS A 114 0.46 -8.37 24.27
CA HIS A 114 1.38 -7.23 24.35
C HIS A 114 1.36 -6.35 23.08
N ARG A 115 0.62 -6.77 22.03
CA ARG A 115 0.47 -6.05 20.75
C ARG A 115 -0.58 -4.93 20.78
N SER A 116 -1.29 -4.74 21.89
CA SER A 116 -2.38 -3.74 22.01
C SER A 116 -1.92 -2.29 22.25
N ALA A 117 -0.61 -2.03 22.31
CA ALA A 117 -0.04 -0.69 22.40
C ALA A 117 0.75 -0.32 21.12
N ALA A 118 0.04 -0.32 19.99
CA ALA A 118 0.13 0.64 18.88
C ALA A 118 1.41 0.84 18.03
N LYS A 119 2.47 0.01 18.10
CA LYS A 119 3.67 0.20 17.22
C LYS A 119 4.11 -0.98 16.36
N TRP A 120 3.47 -2.14 16.49
CA TRP A 120 3.86 -3.36 15.77
C TRP A 120 3.08 -3.63 14.48
N ASP A 121 1.99 -2.90 14.22
CA ASP A 121 1.17 -3.08 13.01
C ASP A 121 1.64 -2.20 11.84
N LEU A 122 2.15 -0.99 12.12
CA LEU A 122 2.79 -0.07 11.15
C LEU A 122 4.11 -0.61 10.55
N LEU A 123 4.67 -1.57 11.28
CA LEU A 123 5.94 -2.27 11.09
C LEU A 123 5.77 -3.37 10.00
N LEU A 124 4.83 -4.29 10.19
CA LEU A 124 4.50 -5.31 9.19
C LEU A 124 4.12 -4.72 7.82
N GLN A 125 3.66 -3.46 7.78
CA GLN A 125 3.34 -2.74 6.55
C GLN A 125 4.59 -2.31 5.76
N GLN A 126 5.71 -1.96 6.41
CA GLN A 126 6.93 -1.55 5.70
C GLN A 126 7.89 -2.69 5.37
N ILE A 127 7.84 -3.83 6.06
CA ILE A 127 8.48 -5.09 5.60
C ILE A 127 7.96 -5.50 4.22
N ARG A 128 6.69 -5.20 3.89
CA ARG A 128 6.14 -5.44 2.55
C ARG A 128 6.70 -4.48 1.52
N GLU A 129 6.87 -3.22 1.88
CA GLU A 129 7.39 -2.18 0.99
C GLU A 129 8.92 -2.32 0.76
N GLY A 130 9.65 -2.91 1.71
CA GLY A 130 11.11 -3.16 1.66
C GLY A 130 11.58 -4.43 0.92
N TRP A 131 10.69 -5.21 0.32
CA TRP A 131 11.04 -6.25 -0.66
C TRP A 131 11.28 -5.69 -2.08
N SER A 132 11.45 -4.37 -2.20
CA SER A 132 11.91 -3.62 -3.36
C SER A 132 13.38 -3.90 -3.74
N GLY A 133 13.82 -5.17 -3.70
CA GLY A 133 15.07 -5.66 -4.26
C GLY A 133 14.78 -6.56 -5.46
N ALA A 134 14.94 -6.00 -6.66
CA ALA A 134 14.66 -6.61 -7.95
C ALA A 134 14.85 -8.14 -8.03
N GLN A 135 13.82 -8.84 -8.51
CA GLN A 135 13.97 -9.68 -9.72
C GLN A 135 12.63 -10.16 -10.31
N GLY A 136 12.38 -9.76 -11.56
CA GLY A 136 11.61 -10.51 -12.54
C GLY A 136 10.18 -10.06 -12.80
N PHE A 137 9.85 -9.82 -14.07
CA PHE A 137 8.49 -9.90 -14.59
C PHE A 137 7.97 -11.33 -14.42
N GLU A 138 6.86 -11.51 -13.69
CA GLU A 138 6.32 -12.84 -13.35
C GLU A 138 5.33 -13.38 -14.41
N GLY A 139 5.19 -12.66 -15.53
CA GLY A 139 4.31 -13.02 -16.63
C GLY A 139 2.97 -12.27 -16.61
N ALA A 140 2.42 -12.06 -17.80
CA ALA A 140 1.21 -11.26 -18.01
C ALA A 140 -0.06 -11.83 -17.35
N ASP A 141 -0.16 -13.16 -17.20
CA ASP A 141 -1.33 -13.84 -16.65
C ASP A 141 -1.25 -14.10 -15.13
N HIS A 142 -0.12 -13.76 -14.50
CA HIS A 142 0.16 -14.11 -13.10
C HIS A 142 -0.88 -13.53 -12.14
N LEU A 143 -1.13 -12.22 -12.22
CA LEU A 143 -2.08 -11.50 -11.39
C LEU A 143 -3.52 -12.03 -11.58
N ALA A 144 -3.96 -12.16 -12.83
CA ALA A 144 -5.29 -12.70 -13.13
C ALA A 144 -5.48 -14.14 -12.62
N THR A 145 -4.40 -14.93 -12.56
CA THR A 145 -4.43 -16.29 -12.01
C THR A 145 -4.57 -16.26 -10.49
N PHE A 146 -3.75 -15.46 -9.81
CA PHE A 146 -3.81 -15.26 -8.36
C PHE A 146 -5.22 -14.89 -7.88
N HIS A 147 -5.81 -13.86 -8.49
CA HIS A 147 -7.15 -13.38 -8.10
C HIS A 147 -8.29 -14.36 -8.41
N ARG A 148 -8.12 -15.25 -9.39
CA ARG A 148 -9.13 -16.24 -9.78
C ARG A 148 -9.03 -17.55 -9.01
N GLN A 149 -7.81 -17.97 -8.67
CA GLN A 149 -7.54 -19.34 -8.23
C GLN A 149 -7.02 -19.42 -6.80
N ASP A 150 -6.23 -18.43 -6.36
CA ASP A 150 -5.48 -18.53 -5.10
C ASP A 150 -6.21 -17.86 -3.94
N ILE A 151 -7.02 -16.83 -4.21
CA ILE A 151 -7.91 -16.23 -3.20
C ILE A 151 -9.15 -17.12 -3.03
N THR A 152 -9.17 -17.92 -1.98
CA THR A 152 -10.25 -18.88 -1.69
C THR A 152 -11.16 -18.47 -0.53
N THR A 153 -10.73 -17.55 0.33
CA THR A 153 -11.52 -17.04 1.48
C THR A 153 -11.35 -15.53 1.67
N GLN A 154 -12.28 -14.91 2.40
CA GLN A 154 -12.26 -13.47 2.73
C GLN A 154 -11.37 -13.14 3.95
N GLU A 155 -11.11 -14.12 4.82
CA GLU A 155 -10.48 -13.89 6.12
C GLU A 155 -8.97 -13.63 5.98
N GLY A 156 -8.51 -12.49 6.50
CA GLY A 156 -7.10 -12.16 6.58
C GLY A 156 -6.45 -11.64 5.29
N HIS A 157 -7.12 -11.66 4.13
CA HIS A 157 -6.51 -11.20 2.86
C HIS A 157 -6.00 -9.76 2.94
N PHE A 158 -6.87 -8.78 3.21
CA PHE A 158 -6.45 -7.37 3.32
C PHE A 158 -5.71 -7.04 4.62
N ASP A 159 -5.88 -7.85 5.67
CA ASP A 159 -5.20 -7.66 6.96
C ASP A 159 -3.77 -8.26 6.98
N GLN A 160 -3.48 -9.28 6.14
CA GLN A 160 -2.26 -10.11 6.22
C GLN A 160 -1.54 -10.31 4.89
N ILE A 161 -2.17 -9.98 3.75
CA ILE A 161 -1.60 -10.17 2.41
C ILE A 161 -1.49 -8.83 1.67
N GLU A 162 -2.60 -8.10 1.52
CA GLU A 162 -2.70 -6.95 0.61
C GLU A 162 -3.31 -5.74 1.33
N THR A 163 -2.51 -5.06 2.15
CA THR A 163 -3.00 -3.91 2.92
C THR A 163 -2.94 -2.65 2.07
N THR A 164 -4.10 -2.28 1.53
CA THR A 164 -4.31 -1.06 0.75
C THR A 164 -4.44 0.18 1.64
N VAL A 165 -4.19 1.37 1.10
CA VAL A 165 -4.39 2.66 1.79
C VAL A 165 -5.85 2.84 2.19
N SER A 166 -6.76 2.49 1.29
CA SER A 166 -8.20 2.50 1.57
C SER A 166 -8.60 1.56 2.72
N HIS A 167 -7.95 0.40 2.83
CA HIS A 167 -8.16 -0.52 3.95
C HIS A 167 -7.51 0.00 5.24
N LEU A 168 -6.29 0.55 5.18
CA LEU A 168 -5.62 1.15 6.34
C LEU A 168 -6.49 2.25 6.99
N PHE A 169 -7.10 3.09 6.16
CA PHE A 169 -7.94 4.21 6.59
C PHE A 169 -9.46 3.91 6.52
N ARG A 170 -9.84 2.64 6.61
CA ARG A 170 -11.26 2.22 6.65
C ARG A 170 -11.99 2.67 7.91
N GLU A 171 -11.24 2.90 8.99
CA GLU A 171 -11.75 3.41 10.25
C GLU A 171 -11.40 4.91 10.42
N PRO A 172 -12.18 5.68 11.19
CA PRO A 172 -11.89 7.08 11.46
C PRO A 172 -10.49 7.27 12.04
N SER A 173 -9.69 8.15 11.44
CA SER A 173 -8.31 8.42 11.89
C SER A 173 -8.06 9.91 12.06
N GLU A 174 -7.10 10.27 12.91
CA GLU A 174 -6.67 11.67 13.09
C GLU A 174 -6.11 12.25 11.79
N ALA A 175 -5.34 11.47 11.03
CA ALA A 175 -4.79 11.87 9.71
C ALA A 175 -5.90 12.32 8.74
N LEU A 176 -7.08 11.70 8.82
CA LEU A 176 -8.26 12.06 8.03
C LEU A 176 -9.27 12.92 8.80
N GLN A 177 -8.84 13.59 9.88
CA GLN A 177 -9.67 14.49 10.70
C GLN A 177 -10.93 13.80 11.27
N GLY A 178 -10.78 12.56 11.72
CA GLY A 178 -11.85 11.73 12.26
C GLY A 178 -12.80 11.18 11.18
N LEU A 179 -12.39 11.17 9.92
CA LEU A 179 -13.13 10.56 8.81
C LEU A 179 -12.45 9.26 8.37
N THR A 180 -13.19 8.45 7.63
CA THR A 180 -12.67 7.29 6.90
C THR A 180 -12.28 7.72 5.48
N TYR A 181 -11.46 6.91 4.81
CA TYR A 181 -11.08 7.11 3.42
C TYR A 181 -12.30 7.29 2.49
N GLY A 182 -13.28 6.37 2.56
CA GLY A 182 -14.47 6.44 1.72
C GLY A 182 -15.31 7.70 1.93
N ARG A 183 -15.35 8.23 3.16
CA ARG A 183 -16.03 9.51 3.46
C ARG A 183 -15.28 10.71 2.90
N VAL A 184 -13.95 10.70 2.98
CA VAL A 184 -13.10 11.73 2.36
C VAL A 184 -13.31 11.72 0.85
N LEU A 185 -13.29 10.55 0.21
CA LEU A 185 -13.58 10.39 -1.22
C LEU A 185 -14.96 10.96 -1.58
N ALA A 186 -16.02 10.59 -0.84
CA ALA A 186 -17.37 11.11 -1.07
C ALA A 186 -17.43 12.64 -1.03
N LYS A 187 -16.77 13.26 -0.04
CA LYS A 187 -16.68 14.72 0.09
C LYS A 187 -15.94 15.34 -1.09
N HIS A 188 -14.86 14.73 -1.56
CA HIS A 188 -14.14 15.18 -2.74
C HIS A 188 -15.00 15.11 -4.00
N LEU A 189 -15.68 13.98 -4.26
CA LEU A 189 -16.59 13.84 -5.40
C LEU A 189 -17.71 14.89 -5.37
N ARG A 190 -18.25 15.22 -4.19
CA ARG A 190 -19.22 16.31 -4.02
C ARG A 190 -18.63 17.67 -4.34
N ARG A 191 -17.41 17.97 -3.85
CA ARG A 191 -16.71 19.25 -4.12
C ARG A 191 -16.41 19.44 -5.60
N LEU A 192 -16.11 18.36 -6.33
CA LEU A 192 -15.95 18.38 -7.78
C LEU A 192 -17.27 18.56 -8.54
N GLY A 193 -18.41 18.55 -7.84
CA GLY A 193 -19.74 18.65 -8.44
C GLY A 193 -20.22 17.34 -9.07
N TRP A 194 -19.61 16.20 -8.73
CA TRP A 194 -19.89 14.94 -9.43
C TRP A 194 -21.21 14.27 -9.01
N TRP A 195 -21.83 14.78 -7.95
CA TRP A 195 -23.18 14.42 -7.53
C TRP A 195 -24.28 15.28 -8.14
N ASN A 196 -23.93 16.22 -9.02
CA ASN A 196 -24.89 17.07 -9.74
C ASN A 196 -24.59 17.09 -11.27
N PRO A 197 -25.44 16.48 -12.11
CA PRO A 197 -26.65 15.75 -11.74
C PRO A 197 -26.35 14.46 -10.96
N LYS A 198 -27.32 13.99 -10.17
CA LYS A 198 -27.20 12.75 -9.37
C LYS A 198 -26.89 11.55 -10.29
N PRO A 199 -25.84 10.75 -10.02
CA PRO A 199 -25.53 9.55 -10.80
C PRO A 199 -26.66 8.52 -10.62
N ARG A 200 -27.02 7.78 -11.68
CA ARG A 200 -28.01 6.69 -11.61
C ARG A 200 -27.36 5.31 -11.61
N CYS A 201 -26.14 5.21 -12.13
CA CYS A 201 -25.35 3.99 -12.23
C CYS A 201 -23.91 4.30 -11.82
N ILE A 202 -23.50 3.73 -10.69
CA ILE A 202 -22.13 3.74 -10.20
C ILE A 202 -21.57 2.33 -10.37
N VAL A 203 -20.36 2.23 -10.92
CA VAL A 203 -19.61 0.97 -10.98
C VAL A 203 -18.38 1.11 -10.12
N GLU A 204 -18.17 0.20 -9.18
CA GLU A 204 -16.92 0.06 -8.44
C GLU A 204 -16.20 -1.18 -8.96
N VAL A 205 -14.98 -0.97 -9.43
CA VAL A 205 -14.09 -2.01 -9.95
C VAL A 205 -13.10 -2.40 -8.84
N GLY A 206 -12.95 -3.70 -8.58
CA GLY A 206 -12.01 -4.18 -7.56
C GLY A 206 -12.36 -3.67 -6.15
N GLY A 207 -13.64 -3.71 -5.76
CA GLY A 207 -14.11 -3.07 -4.52
C GLY A 207 -13.63 -3.70 -3.20
N GLY A 208 -12.65 -4.61 -3.24
CA GLY A 208 -12.14 -5.36 -2.11
C GLY A 208 -13.27 -5.96 -1.27
N LEU A 209 -13.27 -5.76 0.04
CA LEU A 209 -14.37 -6.24 0.90
C LEU A 209 -15.63 -5.36 0.88
N GLY A 210 -15.61 -4.20 0.21
CA GLY A 210 -16.73 -3.26 0.07
C GLY A 210 -16.75 -2.09 1.06
N TYR A 211 -15.64 -1.81 1.74
CA TYR A 211 -15.56 -0.74 2.74
C TYR A 211 -15.69 0.66 2.12
N VAL A 212 -15.11 0.88 0.94
CA VAL A 212 -15.21 2.17 0.23
C VAL A 212 -16.67 2.47 -0.10
N ALA A 213 -17.39 1.53 -0.72
CA ALA A 213 -18.83 1.68 -0.99
C ALA A 213 -19.65 2.00 0.27
N GLN A 214 -19.39 1.30 1.37
CA GLN A 214 -20.09 1.49 2.64
C GLN A 214 -19.88 2.91 3.16
N GLU A 215 -18.63 3.35 3.25
CA GLU A 215 -18.27 4.64 3.84
C GLU A 215 -18.63 5.81 2.92
N LEU A 216 -18.57 5.61 1.59
CA LEU A 216 -19.08 6.59 0.63
C LEU A 216 -20.58 6.84 0.84
N ALA A 217 -21.37 5.78 1.08
CA ALA A 217 -22.80 5.91 1.38
C ALA A 217 -23.09 6.63 2.71
N ALA A 218 -22.15 6.63 3.65
CA ALA A 218 -22.34 7.26 4.96
C ALA A 218 -22.31 8.80 4.89
N GLU A 219 -21.68 9.38 3.86
CA GLU A 219 -21.66 10.83 3.60
C GLU A 219 -22.81 11.32 2.70
N LEU A 220 -23.70 10.40 2.31
CA LEU A 220 -24.82 10.69 1.42
C LEU A 220 -26.15 10.52 2.16
N SER A 221 -27.03 11.50 1.99
CA SER A 221 -28.40 11.42 2.48
C SER A 221 -29.17 10.30 1.77
N PRO A 222 -30.27 9.78 2.37
CA PRO A 222 -31.13 8.80 1.70
C PRO A 222 -31.62 9.27 0.31
N VAL A 223 -31.90 10.57 0.14
CA VAL A 223 -32.36 11.15 -1.14
C VAL A 223 -31.26 11.15 -2.20
N GLU A 224 -30.00 11.36 -1.79
CA GLU A 224 -28.83 11.30 -2.67
C GLU A 224 -28.52 9.87 -3.12
N LYS A 225 -28.92 8.85 -2.34
CA LYS A 225 -28.76 7.43 -2.66
C LYS A 225 -29.96 6.83 -3.39
N ASP A 226 -31.14 7.39 -3.21
CA ASP A 226 -32.37 6.90 -3.79
C ASP A 226 -32.28 6.79 -5.32
N GLY A 227 -32.66 5.64 -5.87
CA GLY A 227 -32.60 5.37 -7.31
C GLY A 227 -31.20 5.21 -7.91
N VAL A 228 -30.13 5.26 -7.10
CA VAL A 228 -28.76 4.98 -7.55
C VAL A 228 -28.51 3.48 -7.52
N ARG A 229 -28.14 2.91 -8.67
CA ARG A 229 -27.67 1.51 -8.77
C ARG A 229 -26.17 1.48 -8.55
N TYR A 230 -25.73 0.65 -7.61
CA TYR A 230 -24.31 0.45 -7.30
C TYR A 230 -23.90 -0.95 -7.78
N LEU A 231 -22.98 -1.04 -8.73
CA LEU A 231 -22.54 -2.29 -9.33
C LEU A 231 -21.09 -2.56 -8.95
N PHE A 232 -20.84 -3.69 -8.31
CA PHE A 232 -19.49 -4.21 -8.14
C PHE A 232 -19.10 -5.05 -9.35
N LEU A 233 -17.91 -4.78 -9.91
CA LEU A 233 -17.25 -5.62 -10.88
C LEU A 233 -15.93 -6.10 -10.27
N ASP A 234 -15.79 -7.40 -10.05
CA ASP A 234 -14.63 -7.94 -9.37
C ASP A 234 -14.16 -9.23 -10.04
N ILE A 235 -12.86 -9.38 -10.26
CA ILE A 235 -12.31 -10.63 -10.81
C ILE A 235 -12.26 -11.72 -9.74
N THR A 236 -12.17 -11.34 -8.45
CA THR A 236 -12.15 -12.18 -7.26
C THR A 236 -13.57 -12.42 -6.73
N SER A 237 -14.22 -13.45 -7.29
CA SER A 237 -15.60 -13.85 -6.93
C SER A 237 -15.89 -13.98 -5.42
N PRO A 238 -14.97 -14.50 -4.57
CA PRO A 238 -15.21 -14.59 -3.14
C PRO A 238 -15.46 -13.27 -2.42
N PHE A 239 -15.09 -12.12 -2.97
CA PHE A 239 -15.32 -10.81 -2.34
C PHE A 239 -16.73 -10.26 -2.55
N ILE A 240 -17.39 -10.62 -3.66
CA ILE A 240 -18.71 -10.12 -4.06
C ILE A 240 -19.78 -10.28 -2.95
N PRO A 241 -19.89 -11.42 -2.24
CA PRO A 241 -20.84 -11.55 -1.14
C PRO A 241 -20.65 -10.51 -0.02
N SER A 242 -19.40 -10.18 0.33
CA SER A 242 -19.09 -9.16 1.35
C SER A 242 -19.47 -7.77 0.85
N GLN A 243 -19.06 -7.42 -0.36
CA GLN A 243 -19.38 -6.15 -1.01
C GLN A 243 -20.89 -5.89 -1.02
N LEU A 244 -21.67 -6.88 -1.46
CA LEU A 244 -23.13 -6.78 -1.48
C LEU A 244 -23.75 -6.67 -0.09
N LYS A 245 -23.19 -7.36 0.91
CA LYS A 245 -23.66 -7.28 2.30
C LYS A 245 -23.44 -5.87 2.85
N LEU A 246 -22.25 -5.30 2.70
CA LEU A 246 -21.91 -3.97 3.21
C LEU A 246 -22.67 -2.88 2.45
N ALA A 247 -22.76 -2.97 1.13
CA ALA A 247 -23.51 -2.01 0.32
C ALA A 247 -25.00 -1.96 0.70
N ARG A 248 -25.64 -3.13 0.88
CA ARG A 248 -27.04 -3.19 1.35
C ARG A 248 -27.20 -2.57 2.74
N LYS A 249 -26.29 -2.87 3.67
CA LYS A 249 -26.29 -2.27 5.02
C LYS A 249 -26.16 -0.74 4.95
N ALA A 250 -25.39 -0.22 4.01
CA ALA A 250 -25.18 1.21 3.79
C ALA A 250 -26.33 1.92 3.04
N GLY A 251 -27.32 1.15 2.57
CA GLY A 251 -28.51 1.66 1.87
C GLY A 251 -28.35 1.78 0.35
N TRP A 252 -27.35 1.12 -0.24
CA TRP A 252 -27.23 1.03 -1.70
C TRP A 252 -28.16 -0.03 -2.29
N HIS A 253 -28.64 0.24 -3.50
CA HIS A 253 -29.18 -0.80 -4.39
C HIS A 253 -28.01 -1.49 -5.10
N GLY A 254 -27.36 -2.41 -4.38
CA GLY A 254 -26.15 -3.12 -4.81
C GLY A 254 -26.42 -4.35 -5.69
N SER A 255 -25.65 -4.51 -6.75
CA SER A 255 -25.50 -5.75 -7.54
C SER A 255 -24.03 -6.01 -7.80
N GLY A 256 -23.65 -7.25 -8.13
CA GLY A 256 -22.25 -7.63 -8.30
C GLY A 256 -22.10 -8.68 -9.38
N THR A 257 -21.03 -8.59 -10.16
CA THR A 257 -20.70 -9.57 -11.20
C THR A 257 -19.21 -9.85 -11.24
N GLN A 258 -18.86 -11.12 -11.49
CA GLN A 258 -17.47 -11.48 -11.69
C GLN A 258 -17.05 -11.12 -13.11
N GLY A 259 -15.96 -10.36 -13.28
CA GLY A 259 -15.48 -10.00 -14.60
C GLY A 259 -14.10 -9.33 -14.58
N ASN A 260 -13.46 -9.27 -15.74
CA ASN A 260 -12.19 -8.56 -15.91
C ASN A 260 -12.48 -7.12 -16.37
N ALA A 261 -11.93 -6.14 -15.65
CA ALA A 261 -12.10 -4.71 -15.95
C ALA A 261 -11.46 -4.27 -17.26
N GLU A 262 -10.42 -4.97 -17.72
CA GLU A 262 -9.80 -4.73 -19.04
C GLU A 262 -10.75 -5.01 -20.21
N TRP A 263 -11.87 -5.70 -19.95
CA TRP A 263 -12.97 -5.94 -20.89
C TRP A 263 -14.31 -5.82 -20.15
N LEU A 264 -14.77 -4.58 -19.94
CA LEU A 264 -15.95 -4.31 -19.12
C LEU A 264 -17.19 -5.00 -19.71
N PRO A 265 -17.86 -5.90 -18.95
CA PRO A 265 -19.05 -6.62 -19.42
C PRO A 265 -20.32 -5.73 -19.34
N LEU A 266 -20.18 -4.47 -19.75
CA LEU A 266 -21.19 -3.43 -19.67
C LEU A 266 -21.48 -2.90 -21.08
N ARG A 267 -22.70 -2.39 -21.25
CA ARG A 267 -23.12 -1.77 -22.51
C ARG A 267 -22.53 -0.37 -22.64
N ASP A 268 -22.30 0.06 -23.87
CA ASP A 268 -21.81 1.39 -24.21
C ASP A 268 -22.70 2.49 -23.61
N ALA A 269 -22.08 3.56 -23.14
CA ALA A 269 -22.76 4.75 -22.60
C ALA A 269 -23.88 4.44 -21.58
N THR A 270 -23.61 3.56 -20.62
CA THR A 270 -24.60 3.19 -19.57
C THR A 270 -24.21 3.58 -18.15
N VAL A 271 -22.94 3.95 -17.91
CA VAL A 271 -22.41 4.25 -16.57
C VAL A 271 -22.30 5.76 -16.37
N ASP A 272 -22.69 6.26 -15.19
CA ASP A 272 -22.57 7.68 -14.83
C ASP A 272 -21.24 7.97 -14.11
N LEU A 273 -20.83 7.05 -13.22
CA LEU A 273 -19.60 7.15 -12.44
C LEU A 273 -18.93 5.77 -12.35
N VAL A 274 -17.63 5.70 -12.65
CA VAL A 274 -16.77 4.56 -12.31
C VAL A 274 -15.84 4.97 -11.17
N ILE A 275 -15.68 4.08 -10.20
CA ILE A 275 -14.71 4.18 -9.11
C ILE A 275 -13.78 2.96 -9.25
N ASP A 276 -12.50 3.21 -9.45
CA ASP A 276 -11.44 2.20 -9.43
C ASP A 276 -10.40 2.70 -8.42
N ASN A 277 -10.18 1.90 -7.38
CA ASN A 277 -9.35 2.29 -6.25
C ASN A 277 -8.41 1.14 -5.91
N GLU A 278 -7.11 1.35 -6.14
CA GLU A 278 -6.04 0.39 -5.84
C GLU A 278 -6.34 -0.96 -6.52
N ASN A 279 -6.40 -0.92 -7.86
CA ASN A 279 -6.76 -2.05 -8.73
C ASN A 279 -6.10 -1.98 -10.12
N LEU A 280 -5.60 -0.82 -10.56
CA LEU A 280 -4.92 -0.70 -11.87
C LEU A 280 -3.55 -1.41 -11.86
N ALA A 281 -2.89 -1.48 -10.70
CA ALA A 281 -1.59 -2.15 -10.58
C ALA A 281 -1.67 -3.68 -10.73
N ASP A 282 -2.86 -4.25 -10.57
CA ASP A 282 -3.18 -5.68 -10.78
C ASP A 282 -3.58 -6.03 -12.21
N MET A 283 -3.67 -5.03 -13.09
CA MET A 283 -4.04 -5.25 -14.49
C MET A 283 -2.84 -5.66 -15.34
N THR A 284 -3.11 -6.29 -16.48
CA THR A 284 -2.12 -6.96 -17.35
C THR A 284 -0.89 -6.08 -17.65
N PRO A 285 0.30 -6.42 -17.13
CA PRO A 285 1.57 -5.82 -17.53
C PRO A 285 2.14 -6.53 -18.76
N VAL A 286 2.90 -5.80 -19.59
CA VAL A 286 3.67 -6.39 -20.70
C VAL A 286 5.10 -5.90 -20.64
N GLN A 287 6.06 -6.83 -20.55
CA GLN A 287 7.47 -6.52 -20.70
C GLN A 287 7.86 -6.54 -22.18
N LEU A 288 8.20 -5.37 -22.73
CA LEU A 288 8.65 -5.21 -24.10
C LEU A 288 10.15 -5.01 -24.16
N THR A 289 10.75 -5.45 -25.26
CA THR A 289 12.14 -5.10 -25.58
C THR A 289 12.22 -3.81 -26.40
N LYS A 290 13.36 -3.12 -26.30
CA LYS A 290 13.69 -1.97 -27.15
C LYS A 290 13.59 -2.30 -28.65
N GLN A 291 14.03 -3.50 -29.04
CA GLN A 291 13.97 -3.95 -30.42
C GLN A 291 12.53 -4.08 -30.93
N GLU A 292 11.63 -4.64 -30.13
CA GLU A 292 10.21 -4.73 -30.46
C GLU A 292 9.59 -3.34 -30.62
N ALA A 293 9.89 -2.42 -29.68
CA ALA A 293 9.40 -1.05 -29.70
C ALA A 293 9.85 -0.28 -30.96
N LEU A 294 11.13 -0.39 -31.33
CA LEU A 294 11.70 0.29 -32.50
C LEU A 294 11.28 -0.34 -33.83
N SER A 295 11.15 -1.67 -33.88
CA SER A 295 10.76 -2.38 -35.11
C SER A 295 9.26 -2.40 -35.35
N GLY A 296 8.46 -2.15 -34.31
CA GLY A 296 7.00 -2.25 -34.33
C GLY A 296 6.47 -3.69 -34.47
N LYS A 297 7.33 -4.69 -34.25
CA LYS A 297 7.00 -6.12 -34.36
C LYS A 297 7.13 -6.79 -33.00
N GLY A 298 6.02 -7.30 -32.47
CA GLY A 298 6.01 -8.03 -31.20
C GLY A 298 6.43 -9.49 -31.37
N ALA A 299 7.08 -10.04 -30.36
CA ALA A 299 7.48 -11.45 -30.29
C ALA A 299 6.27 -12.38 -30.06
N THR A 300 5.21 -11.86 -29.43
CA THR A 300 3.95 -12.58 -29.15
C THR A 300 2.75 -11.74 -29.59
N PRO A 301 1.54 -12.33 -29.72
CA PRO A 301 0.32 -11.56 -29.98
C PRO A 301 0.05 -10.47 -28.93
N LEU A 302 0.34 -10.74 -27.66
CA LEU A 302 0.17 -9.78 -26.57
C LEU A 302 1.17 -8.61 -26.70
N HIS A 303 2.42 -8.91 -27.04
CA HIS A 303 3.42 -7.86 -27.30
C HIS A 303 3.03 -7.03 -28.53
N GLN A 304 2.52 -7.68 -29.58
CA GLN A 304 2.06 -7.00 -30.77
C GLN A 304 0.90 -6.04 -30.45
N GLU A 305 -0.05 -6.46 -29.60
CA GLU A 305 -1.14 -5.62 -29.14
C GLU A 305 -0.62 -4.41 -28.32
N ALA A 306 0.33 -4.61 -27.41
CA ALA A 306 0.96 -3.52 -26.68
C ALA A 306 1.60 -2.48 -27.63
N LEU A 307 2.31 -2.95 -28.66
CA LEU A 307 2.90 -2.08 -29.69
C LEU A 307 1.85 -1.39 -30.58
N ASP A 308 0.70 -2.03 -30.83
CA ASP A 308 -0.43 -1.43 -31.53
C ASP A 308 -1.03 -0.29 -30.68
N TRP A 309 -1.15 -0.48 -29.37
CA TRP A 309 -1.59 0.56 -28.44
C TRP A 309 -0.63 1.74 -28.34
N ILE A 310 0.67 1.49 -28.17
CA ILE A 310 1.72 2.51 -28.17
C ILE A 310 1.59 3.41 -29.41
N ARG A 311 1.40 2.80 -30.59
CA ARG A 311 1.17 3.54 -31.85
C ARG A 311 -0.15 4.29 -31.87
N ARG A 312 -1.23 3.67 -31.38
CA ARG A 312 -2.59 4.24 -31.38
C ARG A 312 -2.68 5.50 -30.51
N ILE A 313 -2.11 5.45 -29.31
CA ILE A 313 -2.07 6.59 -28.38
C ILE A 313 -0.94 7.57 -28.71
N ARG A 314 -0.09 7.23 -29.68
CA ARG A 314 1.09 8.01 -30.11
C ARG A 314 2.03 8.30 -28.94
N LEU A 315 2.26 7.29 -28.11
CA LEU A 315 3.15 7.43 -26.97
C LEU A 315 4.57 7.78 -27.46
N PRO A 316 5.17 8.87 -26.97
CA PRO A 316 6.54 9.19 -27.33
C PRO A 316 7.49 8.19 -26.66
N LEU A 317 8.24 7.45 -27.47
CA LEU A 317 9.31 6.59 -26.96
C LEU A 317 10.57 7.45 -26.79
N GLU A 318 11.09 7.51 -25.57
CA GLU A 318 12.28 8.30 -25.25
C GLU A 318 13.52 7.77 -26.00
N PRO A 319 14.48 8.64 -26.38
CA PRO A 319 15.69 8.22 -27.10
C PRO A 319 16.53 7.18 -26.34
N ASP A 320 16.48 7.21 -25.02
CA ASP A 320 17.21 6.38 -24.07
C ASP A 320 16.36 5.23 -23.49
N LEU A 321 15.36 4.76 -24.27
CA LEU A 321 14.57 3.58 -23.94
C LEU A 321 15.44 2.42 -23.41
N PRO A 322 15.13 1.85 -22.24
CA PRO A 322 15.81 0.68 -21.69
C PRO A 322 15.75 -0.53 -22.64
N GLU A 323 16.69 -1.47 -22.49
CA GLU A 323 16.69 -2.70 -23.31
C GLU A 323 15.41 -3.53 -23.13
N GLU A 324 14.88 -3.54 -21.90
CA GLU A 324 13.57 -4.08 -21.55
C GLU A 324 12.83 -3.07 -20.67
N PHE A 325 11.53 -2.91 -20.89
CA PHE A 325 10.70 -2.00 -20.12
C PHE A 325 9.28 -2.56 -19.99
N LEU A 326 8.58 -2.17 -18.93
CA LEU A 326 7.20 -2.58 -18.68
C LEU A 326 6.22 -1.58 -19.30
N PHE A 327 5.14 -2.08 -19.85
CA PHE A 327 4.04 -1.30 -20.40
C PHE A 327 2.72 -1.72 -19.75
N ASN A 328 1.97 -0.76 -19.22
CA ASN A 328 0.67 -0.96 -18.57
C ASN A 328 -0.44 -1.23 -19.61
N LEU A 329 -0.40 -2.37 -20.30
CA LEU A 329 -1.41 -2.72 -21.32
C LEU A 329 -2.82 -2.81 -20.73
N GLY A 330 -2.98 -3.46 -19.57
CA GLY A 330 -4.26 -3.62 -18.91
C GLY A 330 -4.90 -2.28 -18.51
N PRO A 331 -4.19 -1.37 -17.84
CA PRO A 331 -4.69 -0.02 -17.57
C PRO A 331 -5.09 0.76 -18.83
N ILE A 332 -4.33 0.66 -19.93
CA ILE A 332 -4.69 1.27 -21.22
C ILE A 332 -5.99 0.68 -21.79
N ARG A 333 -6.15 -0.65 -21.74
CA ARG A 333 -7.40 -1.32 -22.14
C ARG A 333 -8.57 -0.84 -21.29
N PHE A 334 -8.38 -0.77 -19.97
CA PHE A 334 -9.40 -0.32 -19.04
C PHE A 334 -9.83 1.11 -19.32
N VAL A 335 -8.89 2.05 -19.51
CA VAL A 335 -9.21 3.44 -19.88
C VAL A 335 -9.99 3.51 -21.21
N SER A 336 -9.62 2.69 -22.19
CA SER A 336 -10.40 2.58 -23.43
C SER A 336 -11.82 2.04 -23.20
N GLU A 337 -11.99 1.09 -22.29
CA GLU A 337 -13.30 0.56 -21.93
C GLU A 337 -14.13 1.57 -21.13
N LEU A 338 -13.51 2.38 -20.27
CA LEU A 338 -14.16 3.51 -19.59
C LEU A 338 -14.74 4.49 -20.61
N TRP A 339 -13.97 4.84 -21.63
CA TRP A 339 -14.44 5.70 -22.72
C TRP A 339 -15.69 5.12 -23.42
N ARG A 340 -15.74 3.79 -23.59
CA ARG A 340 -16.88 3.10 -24.21
C ARG A 340 -18.12 3.08 -23.31
N VAL A 341 -17.96 2.73 -22.02
CA VAL A 341 -19.11 2.46 -21.13
C VAL A 341 -19.67 3.70 -20.44
N LEU A 342 -18.85 4.76 -20.28
CA LEU A 342 -19.30 6.01 -19.67
C LEU A 342 -20.27 6.73 -20.60
N LYS A 343 -21.34 7.28 -20.03
CA LYS A 343 -22.23 8.19 -20.74
C LYS A 343 -21.47 9.46 -21.16
N PRO A 344 -22.00 10.23 -22.14
CA PRO A 344 -21.57 11.61 -22.33
C PRO A 344 -21.66 12.40 -21.01
N GLY A 345 -20.53 12.92 -20.54
CA GLY A 345 -20.42 13.61 -19.24
C GLY A 345 -20.33 12.68 -18.02
N GLY A 346 -20.31 11.36 -18.23
CA GLY A 346 -19.93 10.37 -17.23
C GLY A 346 -18.48 10.54 -16.83
N ARG A 347 -18.13 10.05 -15.64
CA ARG A 347 -16.83 10.31 -15.01
C ARG A 347 -16.23 9.03 -14.47
N ALA A 348 -14.91 8.99 -14.39
CA ALA A 348 -14.17 7.93 -13.70
C ALA A 348 -13.24 8.58 -12.68
N VAL A 349 -13.13 7.98 -11.50
CA VAL A 349 -12.06 8.25 -10.54
C VAL A 349 -11.20 6.99 -10.47
N LEU A 350 -9.91 7.17 -10.78
CA LEU A 350 -8.89 6.13 -10.82
C LEU A 350 -7.84 6.53 -9.79
N ILE A 351 -7.61 5.66 -8.81
CA ILE A 351 -6.66 5.93 -7.71
C ILE A 351 -5.75 4.73 -7.65
N GLU A 352 -4.45 4.96 -7.81
CA GLU A 352 -3.44 3.91 -7.76
C GLU A 352 -2.10 4.48 -7.26
N PHE A 353 -1.13 3.62 -6.99
CA PHE A 353 0.28 3.98 -6.91
C PHE A 353 0.98 3.89 -8.28
N GLY A 354 2.00 4.72 -8.48
CA GLY A 354 2.60 4.83 -9.79
C GLY A 354 3.57 5.98 -9.92
N ILE A 355 3.94 6.26 -11.16
CA ILE A 355 5.02 7.16 -11.53
C ILE A 355 4.56 8.10 -12.65
N ASP A 356 5.19 9.28 -12.73
CA ASP A 356 4.95 10.28 -13.79
C ASP A 356 6.02 10.24 -14.88
N ASN A 357 7.22 9.70 -14.58
CA ASN A 357 8.37 9.74 -15.48
C ASN A 357 9.04 8.37 -15.55
N GLY A 358 9.60 8.03 -16.71
CA GLY A 358 10.27 6.74 -16.92
C GLY A 358 9.29 5.58 -17.17
N TRP A 359 9.70 4.38 -16.76
CA TRP A 359 8.95 3.15 -17.06
C TRP A 359 8.58 2.43 -15.76
N PRO A 360 7.38 1.81 -15.70
CA PRO A 360 6.92 1.06 -14.53
C PRO A 360 7.93 0.06 -14.00
N ALA A 361 7.99 -0.07 -12.67
CA ALA A 361 8.67 -1.15 -11.99
C ALA A 361 7.69 -2.16 -11.38
N PRO A 362 8.11 -3.43 -11.21
CA PRO A 362 7.36 -4.40 -10.41
C PRO A 362 7.47 -4.07 -8.91
N VAL A 363 6.36 -4.23 -8.19
CA VAL A 363 6.25 -4.10 -6.74
C VAL A 363 5.81 -5.44 -6.16
N LYS A 364 6.70 -6.05 -5.37
CA LYS A 364 6.44 -7.38 -4.80
C LYS A 364 5.60 -7.27 -3.53
N LEU A 365 4.49 -7.99 -3.50
CA LEU A 365 3.63 -8.13 -2.32
C LEU A 365 3.67 -9.58 -1.82
N PRO A 366 3.19 -9.86 -0.60
CA PRO A 366 2.96 -11.23 -0.16
C PRO A 366 2.00 -11.93 -1.12
N GLY A 367 2.45 -12.99 -1.79
CA GLY A 367 1.60 -13.81 -2.67
C GLY A 367 1.61 -13.41 -4.14
N HIS A 368 1.74 -12.12 -4.48
CA HIS A 368 1.72 -11.65 -5.87
C HIS A 368 2.69 -10.48 -6.14
N THR A 369 2.76 -10.04 -7.39
CA THR A 369 3.56 -8.88 -7.83
C THR A 369 2.66 -7.94 -8.61
N GLU A 370 2.51 -6.73 -8.11
CA GLU A 370 1.83 -5.63 -8.78
C GLU A 370 2.83 -4.81 -9.60
N TYR A 371 2.34 -3.94 -10.47
CA TYR A 371 3.20 -3.15 -11.34
C TYR A 371 2.76 -1.69 -11.30
N GLU A 372 3.73 -0.79 -11.10
CA GLU A 372 3.47 0.65 -11.06
C GLU A 372 2.68 1.12 -12.28
N VAL A 373 1.75 2.06 -12.09
CA VAL A 373 1.06 2.68 -13.22
C VAL A 373 1.84 3.91 -13.68
N GLN A 374 2.16 3.97 -14.98
CA GLN A 374 2.73 5.17 -15.58
C GLN A 374 1.61 6.13 -16.02
N TYR A 375 1.35 7.15 -15.20
CA TYR A 375 0.17 8.01 -15.34
C TYR A 375 0.16 8.82 -16.62
N THR A 376 1.33 9.21 -17.12
CA THR A 376 1.42 10.04 -18.34
C THR A 376 1.10 9.26 -19.61
N HIS A 377 1.02 7.93 -19.54
CA HIS A 377 0.69 7.07 -20.68
C HIS A 377 -0.83 6.86 -20.84
N LEU A 378 -1.60 7.05 -19.75
CA LEU A 378 -3.06 6.91 -19.73
C LEU A 378 -3.74 8.18 -20.24
#